data_AF-A0A7K3DLW8-F1
#
_entry.id   AF-A0A7K3DLW8-F1
#
_cell.length_a   1.000
_cell.length_b   1.000
_cell.length_c   1.000
_cell.angle_alpha   90.00
_cell.angle_beta   90.00
_cell.angle_gamma   90.00
#
_symmetry.space_group_name_H-M   'P 1'
#
loop_
_entity.id
_entity.type
_entity.pdbx_description
1 polymer ?
#
loop_
_entity_poly.entity_id
_entity_poly.type
_entity_poly.pdbx_seq_one_letter_code
_entity_poly.pdbx_strand_id
1 'polypeptide(L)'
;LASAPATAGTAGTPDALAARGRDGALLVRSAAGHWQDLGTPEGLGLYDDPAAVTGPDGRVHVAVRATDSAVWTRVRGSDGTWSAWSSLGGATSASPALARDGDTVRLVARAGDYTVWQRSLAPGTGDDAWSDWSKRPEFASAALTGSPALTGAPLSATYRGVDGRLWRTPLPASD
;
A
#
# COMPACT_ATOMS: atom_id res chain seq x y z
N LEU A 1 15.45 8.54 -8.67
CA LEU A 1 14.26 7.76 -8.29
C LEU A 1 13.87 6.92 -9.48
N ALA A 2 13.59 5.64 -9.27
CA ALA A 2 13.20 4.69 -10.32
C ALA A 2 11.70 4.38 -10.32
N SER A 3 10.92 5.10 -9.51
CA SER A 3 9.46 5.00 -9.33
C SER A 3 8.86 6.37 -9.02
N ALA A 4 7.53 6.50 -9.12
CA ALA A 4 6.83 7.60 -8.47
C ALA A 4 6.88 7.40 -6.93
N PRO A 5 6.90 8.49 -6.14
CA PRO A 5 6.87 8.38 -4.70
C PRO A 5 5.43 8.28 -4.16
N ALA A 6 5.22 7.50 -3.11
CA ALA A 6 4.00 7.47 -2.30
C ALA A 6 4.15 8.30 -1.03
N THR A 7 3.07 8.91 -0.54
CA THR A 7 3.09 9.81 0.64
C THR A 7 2.26 9.23 1.77
N ALA A 8 2.80 9.25 2.99
CA ALA A 8 2.03 9.13 4.23
C ALA A 8 1.97 10.51 4.91
N GLY A 9 0.80 10.93 5.39
CA GLY A 9 0.64 12.19 6.12
C GLY A 9 -0.81 12.55 6.39
N THR A 10 -1.03 13.44 7.37
CA THR A 10 -2.31 14.13 7.54
C THR A 10 -2.37 15.36 6.63
N ALA A 11 -3.59 15.85 6.35
CA ALA A 11 -3.82 16.90 5.35
C ALA A 11 -2.90 18.12 5.59
N GLY A 12 -1.97 18.36 4.66
CA GLY A 12 -1.10 19.55 4.62
C GLY A 12 0.39 19.30 4.87
N THR A 13 0.79 18.21 5.53
CA THR A 13 2.21 17.87 5.76
C THR A 13 2.44 16.36 5.71
N PRO A 14 3.20 15.84 4.71
CA PRO A 14 3.56 14.43 4.68
C PRO A 14 4.51 14.07 5.83
N ASP A 15 4.11 13.09 6.65
CA ASP A 15 4.94 12.48 7.70
C ASP A 15 6.07 11.64 7.10
N ALA A 16 5.82 11.05 5.92
CA ALA A 16 6.81 10.30 5.16
C ALA A 16 6.55 10.28 3.65
N LEU A 17 7.63 10.12 2.86
CA LEU A 17 7.60 9.88 1.42
C LEU A 17 8.34 8.57 1.11
N ALA A 18 7.67 7.57 0.55
CA ALA A 18 8.25 6.28 0.15
C ALA A 18 8.52 6.25 -1.36
N ALA A 19 9.70 5.80 -1.78
CA ALA A 19 10.06 5.67 -3.20
C ALA A 19 11.08 4.56 -3.43
N ARG A 20 11.15 4.03 -4.65
CA ARG A 20 12.15 3.03 -5.04
C ARG A 20 13.45 3.68 -5.51
N GLY A 21 14.56 3.26 -4.93
CA GLY A 21 15.93 3.58 -5.33
C GLY A 21 16.28 2.99 -6.70
N ARG A 22 17.39 3.45 -7.30
CA ARG A 22 17.88 2.92 -8.60
C ARG A 22 18.44 1.49 -8.48
N ASP A 23 18.83 1.13 -7.28
CA ASP A 23 19.25 -0.19 -6.82
C ASP A 23 18.07 -1.13 -6.49
N GLY A 24 16.84 -0.63 -6.56
CA GLY A 24 15.63 -1.40 -6.23
C GLY A 24 15.27 -1.37 -4.74
N ALA A 25 16.04 -0.71 -3.88
CA ALA A 25 15.74 -0.59 -2.46
C ALA A 25 14.55 0.34 -2.19
N LEU A 26 13.83 0.12 -1.08
CA LEU A 26 12.83 1.07 -0.62
C LEU A 26 13.51 2.20 0.16
N LEU A 27 13.33 3.44 -0.31
CA LEU A 27 13.76 4.65 0.37
C LEU A 27 12.56 5.34 1.00
N VAL A 28 12.67 5.73 2.26
CA VAL A 28 11.67 6.57 2.92
C VAL A 28 12.29 7.86 3.41
N ARG A 29 11.69 8.99 3.03
CA ARG A 29 12.04 10.31 3.55
C ARG A 29 11.15 10.65 4.73
N SER A 30 11.72 11.00 5.88
CA SER A 30 10.95 11.49 7.03
C SER A 30 10.51 12.95 6.84
N ALA A 31 9.56 13.41 7.67
CA ALA A 31 9.17 14.83 7.76
C ALA A 31 10.35 15.79 8.00
N ALA A 32 11.42 15.33 8.68
CA ALA A 32 12.65 16.10 8.89
C ALA A 32 13.54 16.20 7.63
N GLY A 33 13.14 15.57 6.52
CA GLY A 33 13.79 15.70 5.22
C GLY A 33 14.93 14.71 4.94
N HIS A 34 15.25 13.83 5.89
CA HIS A 34 16.28 12.80 5.75
C HIS A 34 15.75 11.56 5.02
N TRP A 35 16.52 11.06 4.06
CA TRP A 35 16.26 9.78 3.41
C TRP A 35 16.87 8.64 4.24
N GLN A 36 16.08 7.61 4.46
CA GLN A 36 16.49 6.36 5.08
C GLN A 36 16.28 5.22 4.09
N ASP A 37 17.29 4.36 3.96
CA ASP A 37 17.18 3.10 3.23
C ASP A 37 16.54 2.05 4.15
N LEU A 38 15.44 1.46 3.69
CA LEU A 38 14.73 0.39 4.39
C LEU A 38 15.06 -1.01 3.84
N GLY A 39 15.95 -1.08 2.86
CA GLY A 39 16.30 -2.30 2.14
C GLY A 39 15.10 -2.87 1.40
N THR A 40 15.09 -4.20 1.27
CA THR A 40 13.98 -4.94 0.68
C THR A 40 13.55 -6.10 1.60
N PRO A 41 12.31 -6.60 1.44
CA PRO A 41 11.85 -7.76 2.20
C PRO A 41 12.70 -8.98 1.89
N GLU A 42 13.41 -9.50 2.90
CA GLU A 42 14.22 -10.73 2.79
C GLU A 42 15.20 -10.78 1.60
N GLY A 43 15.68 -9.62 1.14
CA GLY A 43 16.56 -9.54 -0.04
C GLY A 43 15.85 -9.75 -1.38
N LEU A 44 14.52 -9.87 -1.39
CA LEU A 44 13.70 -9.93 -2.60
C LEU A 44 13.73 -8.59 -3.33
N GLY A 45 13.71 -8.62 -4.66
CA GLY A 45 13.58 -7.39 -5.44
C GLY A 45 12.17 -6.81 -5.33
N LEU A 46 12.01 -5.54 -5.66
CA LEU A 46 10.70 -4.88 -5.74
C LEU A 46 10.28 -4.68 -7.20
N TYR A 47 9.07 -5.14 -7.56
CA TYR A 47 8.55 -4.99 -8.92
C TYR A 47 8.11 -3.55 -9.22
N ASP A 48 7.30 -2.98 -8.34
CA ASP A 48 6.53 -1.76 -8.60
C ASP A 48 6.71 -0.72 -7.48
N ASP A 49 5.90 0.34 -7.55
CA ASP A 49 5.94 1.47 -6.63
C ASP A 49 5.42 1.05 -5.23
N PRO A 50 6.02 1.56 -4.14
CA PRO A 50 5.52 1.36 -2.79
C PRO A 50 4.22 2.13 -2.54
N ALA A 51 3.44 1.69 -1.55
CA ALA A 51 2.36 2.46 -0.96
C ALA A 51 2.72 2.85 0.48
N ALA A 52 2.23 4.00 0.94
CA ALA A 52 2.44 4.47 2.31
C ALA A 52 1.20 5.17 2.85
N VAL A 53 0.94 5.05 4.16
CA VAL A 53 -0.16 5.76 4.85
C VAL A 53 0.16 5.99 6.32
N THR A 54 -0.29 7.10 6.89
CA THR A 54 -0.30 7.29 8.35
C THR A 54 -1.60 6.70 8.91
N GLY A 55 -1.47 5.68 9.75
CA GLY A 55 -2.57 4.98 10.39
C GLY A 55 -3.29 5.83 11.45
N PRO A 56 -4.42 5.33 11.98
CA PRO A 56 -5.18 6.00 13.03
C PRO A 56 -4.42 6.22 14.34
N ASP A 57 -3.44 5.37 14.60
CA ASP A 57 -2.55 5.43 15.76
C ASP A 57 -1.29 6.28 15.53
N GLY A 58 -1.21 6.99 14.40
CA GLY A 58 -0.09 7.85 14.03
C GLY A 58 1.15 7.10 13.53
N ARG A 59 1.10 5.77 13.40
CA ARG A 59 2.19 4.99 12.81
C ARG A 59 2.18 5.09 11.28
N VAL A 60 3.34 5.00 10.66
CA VAL A 60 3.45 5.00 9.20
C VAL A 60 3.55 3.57 8.71
N HIS A 61 2.59 3.14 7.90
CA HIS A 61 2.58 1.83 7.26
C HIS A 61 3.07 1.97 5.83
N VAL A 62 3.98 1.09 5.41
CA VAL A 62 4.40 0.97 4.01
C VAL A 62 4.11 -0.44 3.50
N ALA A 63 3.66 -0.55 2.26
CA ALA A 63 3.44 -1.81 1.59
C ALA A 63 4.13 -1.83 0.21
N VAL A 64 4.69 -2.97 -0.15
CA VAL A 64 5.39 -3.19 -1.43
C VAL A 64 4.99 -4.53 -2.03
N ARG A 65 5.17 -4.65 -3.35
CA ARG A 65 5.11 -5.93 -4.05
C ARG A 65 6.53 -6.41 -4.35
N ALA A 66 6.87 -7.60 -3.86
CA ALA A 66 8.20 -8.18 -4.04
C ALA A 66 8.24 -9.18 -5.23
N THR A 67 9.44 -9.66 -5.58
CA THR A 67 9.68 -10.54 -6.73
C THR A 67 8.99 -11.90 -6.65
N ASP A 68 8.61 -12.33 -5.45
CA ASP A 68 7.78 -13.50 -5.16
C ASP A 68 6.27 -13.28 -5.45
N SER A 69 5.91 -12.07 -5.91
CA SER A 69 4.53 -11.61 -6.15
C SER A 69 3.68 -11.44 -4.89
N ALA A 70 4.25 -11.58 -3.69
CA ALA A 70 3.56 -11.31 -2.44
C ALA A 70 3.57 -9.80 -2.12
N VAL A 71 2.60 -9.40 -1.30
CA VAL A 71 2.62 -8.08 -0.65
C VAL A 71 3.40 -8.19 0.65
N TRP A 72 4.34 -7.28 0.86
CA TRP A 72 5.11 -7.15 2.09
C TRP A 72 4.83 -5.80 2.75
N THR A 73 4.76 -5.78 4.07
CA THR A 73 4.50 -4.57 4.87
C THR A 73 5.62 -4.32 5.87
N ARG A 74 5.78 -3.05 6.24
CA ARG A 74 6.62 -2.61 7.34
C ARG A 74 5.97 -1.40 8.01
N VAL A 75 6.10 -1.27 9.32
CA VAL A 75 5.53 -0.16 10.07
C VAL A 75 6.62 0.65 10.76
N ARG A 76 6.45 1.97 10.79
CA ARG A 76 7.23 2.87 11.63
C ARG A 76 6.48 3.19 12.91
N GLY A 77 7.05 2.83 14.04
CA GLY A 77 6.54 3.18 15.36
C GLY A 77 6.58 4.69 15.62
N SER A 78 5.90 5.12 16.69
CA SER A 78 5.91 6.51 17.16
C SER A 78 7.28 6.96 17.66
N ASP A 79 8.13 6.02 18.09
CA ASP A 79 9.54 6.22 18.42
C ASP A 79 10.43 6.42 17.18
N GLY A 80 9.84 6.29 15.98
CA GLY A 80 10.52 6.48 14.71
C GLY A 80 11.29 5.25 14.21
N THR A 81 11.24 4.13 14.94
CA THR A 81 11.87 2.87 14.53
C THR A 81 11.00 2.11 13.54
N TRP A 82 11.64 1.40 12.60
CA TRP A 82 10.92 0.54 11.67
C TRP A 82 10.93 -0.90 12.17
N SER A 83 9.79 -1.59 12.06
CA SER A 83 9.67 -3.02 12.33
C SER A 83 10.51 -3.88 11.37
N ALA A 84 10.44 -5.21 11.48
CA ALA A 84 10.91 -6.09 10.40
C ALA A 84 9.91 -6.07 9.23
N TRP A 85 10.34 -6.52 8.04
CA TRP A 85 9.39 -6.79 6.96
C TRP A 85 8.51 -8.00 7.33
N SER A 86 7.19 -7.88 7.16
CA SER A 86 6.24 -8.99 7.32
C SER A 86 5.51 -9.26 6.01
N SER A 87 5.35 -10.54 5.66
CA SER A 87 4.66 -10.95 4.45
C SER A 87 3.16 -11.01 4.68
N LEU A 88 2.40 -10.35 3.82
CA LEU A 88 0.95 -10.51 3.72
C LEU A 88 0.57 -11.57 2.67
N GLY A 89 1.55 -12.25 2.08
CA GLY A 89 1.34 -13.25 1.04
C GLY A 89 0.60 -12.69 -0.19
N GLY A 90 -0.19 -13.56 -0.83
CA GLY A 90 -0.93 -13.25 -2.05
C GLY A 90 -0.12 -13.49 -3.34
N ALA A 91 -0.79 -13.34 -4.48
CA ALA A 91 -0.20 -13.46 -5.80
C ALA A 91 -0.62 -12.26 -6.65
N THR A 92 0.07 -11.13 -6.44
CA THR A 92 -0.30 -9.81 -6.99
C THR A 92 0.35 -9.53 -8.34
N SER A 93 -0.30 -8.71 -9.16
CA SER A 93 0.15 -8.31 -10.50
C SER A 93 0.44 -6.81 -10.66
N ALA A 94 0.22 -6.01 -9.61
CA ALA A 94 0.42 -4.57 -9.60
C ALA A 94 0.74 -4.08 -8.17
N SER A 95 1.15 -2.81 -8.03
CA SER A 95 1.39 -2.19 -6.73
C SER A 95 0.17 -2.30 -5.80
N PRO A 96 0.37 -2.53 -4.50
CA PRO A 96 -0.69 -2.33 -3.52
C PRO A 96 -1.04 -0.84 -3.42
N ALA A 97 -2.23 -0.56 -2.90
CA ALA A 97 -2.65 0.77 -2.48
C ALA A 97 -3.02 0.75 -0.99
N LEU A 98 -2.64 1.79 -0.26
CA LEU A 98 -2.97 1.98 1.15
C LEU A 98 -3.76 3.27 1.33
N ALA A 99 -4.78 3.23 2.21
CA ALA A 99 -5.46 4.42 2.67
C ALA A 99 -6.02 4.22 4.07
N ARG A 100 -6.20 5.32 4.80
CA ARG A 100 -6.94 5.33 6.06
C ARG A 100 -8.43 5.18 5.77
N ASP A 101 -9.09 4.31 6.54
CA ASP A 101 -10.51 4.04 6.42
C ASP A 101 -11.14 4.06 7.81
N GLY A 102 -11.59 5.24 8.23
CA GLY A 102 -12.00 5.50 9.61
C GLY A 102 -10.86 5.23 10.58
N ASP A 103 -11.07 4.23 11.45
CA ASP A 103 -10.12 3.78 12.46
C ASP A 103 -9.28 2.58 12.00
N THR A 104 -9.32 2.23 10.71
CA THR A 104 -8.50 1.17 10.13
C THR A 104 -7.57 1.72 9.03
N VAL A 105 -6.63 0.88 8.61
CA VAL A 105 -5.93 1.04 7.33
C VAL A 105 -6.45 -0.01 6.37
N ARG A 106 -6.84 0.41 5.17
CA ARG A 106 -7.24 -0.48 4.07
C ARG A 106 -6.11 -0.63 3.08
N LEU A 107 -5.82 -1.88 2.73
CA LEU A 107 -4.95 -2.28 1.62
C LEU A 107 -5.79 -2.84 0.49
N VAL A 108 -5.56 -2.39 -0.74
CA VAL A 108 -6.13 -3.00 -1.94
C VAL A 108 -5.02 -3.42 -2.89
N ALA A 109 -5.13 -4.61 -3.48
CA ALA A 109 -4.19 -5.12 -4.47
C ALA A 109 -4.91 -5.84 -5.61
N ARG A 110 -4.30 -5.79 -6.79
CA ARG A 110 -4.73 -6.56 -7.96
C ARG A 110 -3.97 -7.88 -8.01
N ALA A 111 -4.69 -8.99 -8.13
CA ALA A 111 -4.12 -10.34 -8.22
C ALA A 111 -3.68 -10.70 -9.66
N GLY A 112 -2.94 -11.80 -9.80
CA GLY A 112 -2.50 -12.37 -11.09
C GLY A 112 -3.65 -12.80 -12.01
N ASP A 113 -4.81 -13.13 -11.44
CA ASP A 113 -6.06 -13.44 -12.15
C ASP A 113 -6.89 -12.18 -12.48
N TYR A 114 -6.27 -11.00 -12.33
CA TYR A 114 -6.85 -9.69 -12.61
C TYR A 114 -8.06 -9.31 -11.74
N THR A 115 -8.29 -10.02 -10.65
CA THR A 115 -9.29 -9.64 -9.63
C THR A 115 -8.68 -8.67 -8.62
N VAL A 116 -9.54 -7.95 -7.90
CA VAL A 116 -9.14 -7.01 -6.85
C VAL A 116 -9.46 -7.61 -5.49
N TRP A 117 -8.51 -7.49 -4.56
CA TRP A 117 -8.61 -8.00 -3.20
C TRP A 117 -8.24 -6.91 -2.20
N GLN A 118 -8.71 -7.06 -0.96
CA GLN A 118 -8.35 -6.16 0.13
C GLN A 118 -7.89 -6.92 1.38
N ARG A 119 -7.19 -6.18 2.25
CA ARG A 119 -7.01 -6.48 3.67
C ARG A 119 -7.25 -5.21 4.49
N SER A 120 -7.64 -5.36 5.75
CA SER A 120 -7.81 -4.27 6.70
C SER A 120 -6.91 -4.47 7.91
N LEU A 121 -6.39 -3.38 8.46
CA LEU A 121 -5.57 -3.37 9.68
C LEU A 121 -6.26 -2.51 10.74
N ALA A 122 -6.54 -3.12 11.89
CA ALA A 122 -7.08 -2.46 13.06
C ALA A 122 -6.02 -1.53 13.73
N PRO A 123 -6.43 -0.51 14.50
CA PRO A 123 -5.50 0.41 15.14
C PRO A 123 -4.72 -0.28 16.27
N GLY A 124 -3.47 0.13 16.49
CA GLY A 124 -2.66 -0.33 17.63
C GLY A 124 -2.21 -1.79 17.57
N THR A 125 -2.51 -2.52 16.50
CA THR A 125 -2.11 -3.91 16.34
C THR A 125 -0.76 -4.03 15.62
N GLY A 126 -0.04 -5.14 15.82
CA GLY A 126 1.25 -5.39 15.15
C GLY A 126 1.12 -5.66 13.65
N ASP A 127 2.24 -5.87 12.96
CA ASP A 127 2.27 -6.15 11.52
C ASP A 127 1.56 -7.45 11.10
N ASP A 128 1.29 -8.36 12.04
CA ASP A 128 0.63 -9.64 11.78
C ASP A 128 -0.90 -9.59 11.92
N ALA A 129 -1.45 -8.42 12.23
CA ALA A 129 -2.88 -8.26 12.55
C ALA A 129 -3.76 -7.83 11.37
N TRP A 130 -3.27 -8.00 10.15
CA TRP A 130 -4.10 -7.79 8.96
C TRP A 130 -5.17 -8.86 8.86
N SER A 131 -6.41 -8.45 8.55
CA SER A 131 -7.48 -9.36 8.17
C SER A 131 -7.04 -10.29 7.04
N ASP A 132 -7.70 -11.42 6.84
CA ASP A 132 -7.47 -12.23 5.63
C ASP A 132 -7.79 -11.45 4.35
N TRP A 133 -7.24 -11.94 3.24
CA TRP A 133 -7.55 -11.43 1.91
C TRP A 133 -9.04 -11.65 1.60
N SER A 134 -9.77 -10.59 1.30
CA SER A 134 -11.16 -10.65 0.84
C SER A 134 -11.29 -10.08 -0.57
N LYS A 135 -11.96 -10.83 -1.45
CA LYS A 135 -12.18 -10.42 -2.84
C LYS A 135 -13.14 -9.24 -2.88
N ARG A 136 -12.92 -8.32 -3.82
CA ARG A 136 -13.78 -7.16 -4.09
C ARG A 136 -14.66 -7.42 -5.32
N PRO A 137 -15.88 -7.99 -5.16
CA PRO A 137 -16.72 -8.42 -6.27
C PRO A 137 -17.24 -7.26 -7.13
N GLU A 138 -17.21 -6.03 -6.61
CA GLU A 138 -17.57 -4.82 -7.36
C GLU A 138 -16.59 -4.51 -8.51
N PHE A 139 -15.42 -5.15 -8.54
CA PHE A 139 -14.49 -5.08 -9.67
C PHE A 139 -14.58 -6.36 -10.49
N ALA A 140 -15.11 -6.25 -11.71
CA ALA A 140 -15.02 -7.33 -12.67
C ALA A 140 -13.54 -7.69 -12.93
N SER A 141 -13.24 -8.99 -13.05
CA SER A 141 -11.89 -9.43 -13.41
C SER A 141 -11.48 -8.78 -14.74
N ALA A 142 -10.22 -8.34 -14.81
CA ALA A 142 -9.64 -7.65 -15.97
C ALA A 142 -10.32 -6.34 -16.35
N ALA A 143 -11.11 -5.71 -15.46
CA ALA A 143 -11.68 -4.38 -15.72
C ALA A 143 -10.64 -3.25 -15.70
N LEU A 144 -9.53 -3.44 -14.98
CA LEU A 144 -8.52 -2.42 -14.75
C LEU A 144 -7.13 -2.81 -15.23
N THR A 145 -6.38 -1.79 -15.66
CA THR A 145 -4.97 -1.87 -16.09
C THR A 145 -4.08 -1.19 -15.06
N GLY A 146 -3.04 -1.89 -14.60
CA GLY A 146 -2.08 -1.37 -13.62
C GLY A 146 -2.63 -1.36 -12.19
N SER A 147 -2.09 -0.44 -11.38
CA SER A 147 -2.38 -0.34 -9.93
C SER A 147 -3.60 0.55 -9.68
N PRO A 148 -4.58 0.14 -8.85
CA PRO A 148 -5.59 1.05 -8.35
C PRO A 148 -4.99 2.01 -7.32
N ALA A 149 -5.61 3.18 -7.14
CA ALA A 149 -5.33 4.11 -6.06
C ALA A 149 -6.58 4.31 -5.18
N LEU A 150 -6.39 4.56 -3.88
CA LEU A 150 -7.49 4.80 -2.94
C LEU A 150 -7.61 6.29 -2.64
N THR A 151 -8.83 6.83 -2.70
CA THR A 151 -9.10 8.26 -2.53
C THR A 151 -10.39 8.53 -1.77
N GLY A 152 -10.47 9.68 -1.08
CA GLY A 152 -11.68 10.17 -0.44
C GLY A 152 -11.99 9.57 0.93
N ALA A 153 -13.07 10.05 1.55
CA ALA A 153 -13.66 9.48 2.77
C ALA A 153 -15.18 9.67 2.67
N PRO A 154 -15.99 8.61 2.44
CA PRO A 154 -15.62 7.19 2.34
C PRO A 154 -14.72 6.89 1.12
N LEU A 155 -13.98 5.78 1.20
CA LEU A 155 -12.99 5.43 0.18
C LEU A 155 -13.61 5.07 -1.17
N SER A 156 -12.91 5.46 -2.23
CA SER A 156 -13.13 4.99 -3.60
C SER A 156 -11.82 4.52 -4.21
N ALA A 157 -11.89 3.45 -5.00
CA ALA A 157 -10.79 3.08 -5.88
C ALA A 157 -10.86 3.91 -7.17
N THR A 158 -9.76 4.56 -7.51
CA THR A 158 -9.56 5.23 -8.80
C THR A 158 -8.53 4.46 -9.61
N TYR A 159 -8.83 4.17 -10.87
CA TYR A 159 -7.98 3.30 -11.70
C TYR A 159 -8.20 3.54 -13.18
N ARG A 160 -7.22 3.17 -14.00
CA ARG A 160 -7.37 3.15 -15.46
C ARG A 160 -8.10 1.87 -15.86
N GLY A 161 -9.23 2.01 -16.54
CA GLY A 161 -9.96 0.89 -17.14
C GLY A 161 -9.23 0.34 -18.35
N VAL A 162 -9.55 -0.88 -18.75
CA VAL A 162 -9.05 -1.48 -20.01
C VAL A 162 -9.55 -0.74 -21.26
N ASP A 163 -10.63 0.05 -21.12
CA ASP A 163 -11.11 1.00 -22.13
C ASP A 163 -10.26 2.27 -22.24
N GLY A 164 -9.21 2.38 -21.42
CA GLY A 164 -8.29 3.51 -21.37
C GLY A 164 -8.83 4.74 -20.63
N ARG A 165 -10.05 4.67 -20.07
CA ARG A 165 -10.64 5.76 -19.28
C ARG A 165 -10.23 5.66 -17.82
N LEU A 166 -10.36 6.78 -17.11
CA LEU A 166 -10.23 6.79 -15.65
C LEU A 166 -11.60 6.48 -15.04
N TRP A 167 -11.62 5.51 -14.13
CA TRP A 167 -12.81 5.10 -13.40
C TRP A 167 -12.64 5.40 -11.93
N ARG A 168 -13.77 5.62 -11.25
CA ARG A 168 -13.87 5.72 -9.81
C ARG A 168 -15.00 4.82 -9.32
N THR A 169 -14.68 3.86 -8.47
CA THR A 169 -15.64 2.93 -7.88
C THR A 169 -15.64 3.12 -6.36
N PRO A 170 -16.76 3.51 -5.73
CA PRO A 170 -16.88 3.54 -4.27
C PRO A 170 -16.62 2.16 -3.67
N LEU A 171 -15.89 2.12 -2.56
CA LEU A 171 -15.70 0.89 -1.79
C LEU A 171 -16.69 0.88 -0.62
N PRO A 172 -17.45 -0.21 -0.40
CA PRO A 172 -18.18 -0.37 0.85
C PRO A 172 -17.21 -0.42 2.03
N ALA A 173 -17.73 -0.10 3.22
CA ALA A 173 -16.99 -0.18 4.48
C ALA A 173 -16.29 -1.53 4.65
N SER A 174 -15.17 -1.53 5.36
CA SER A 174 -14.47 -2.76 5.70
C SER A 174 -15.28 -3.50 6.76
N ASP A 175 -15.47 -4.81 6.56
CA ASP A 175 -16.06 -5.70 7.56
C ASP A 175 -15.17 -5.86 8.80
#